data_AF-A0A246JWT0-F1
#
_entry.id   AF-A0A246JWT0-F1
#
_cell.length_a   1.000
_cell.length_b   1.000
_cell.length_c   1.000
_cell.angle_alpha   90.00
_cell.angle_beta   90.00
_cell.angle_gamma   90.00
#
_symmetry.space_group_name_H-M   'P 1'
#
loop_
_entity.id
_entity.type
_entity.pdbx_description
1 polymer ?
#
loop_
_entity_poly.entity_id
_entity_poly.type
_entity_poly.pdbx_seq_one_letter_code
_entity_poly.pdbx_strand_id
1 'polypeptide(L)'
;MSTPNKHCTVRLDRAKYERIVLLAAEGDCTPSDIIRAAVDRYLAGSDLLASSCRRMARIGEYQHLALDIIIREQFPEYRDRLVAETDRRLEQFHGA
;
A
#
# COMPACT_ATOMS: atom_id res chain seq x y z
N MET A 1 29.59 -0.02 5.73
CA MET A 1 30.08 -0.97 4.70
C MET A 1 29.52 -0.53 3.36
N SER A 2 30.37 -0.21 2.38
CA SER A 2 29.90 0.27 1.08
C SER A 2 29.34 -0.93 0.30
N THR A 3 28.05 -0.90 -0.02
CA THR A 3 27.45 -1.88 -0.94
C THR A 3 28.08 -1.72 -2.32
N PRO A 4 28.43 -2.81 -3.02
CA PRO A 4 29.01 -2.72 -4.35
C PRO A 4 27.98 -2.19 -5.35
N ASN A 5 28.27 -1.04 -5.97
CA ASN A 5 27.41 -0.45 -7.00
C ASN A 5 27.69 -1.12 -8.36
N LYS A 6 26.64 -1.51 -9.06
CA LYS A 6 26.70 -2.01 -10.45
C LYS A 6 26.24 -0.92 -11.40
N HIS A 7 27.03 -0.61 -12.43
CA HIS A 7 26.63 0.33 -13.48
C HIS A 7 25.48 -0.25 -14.30
N CYS A 8 24.40 0.52 -14.47
CA CYS A 8 23.27 0.17 -15.32
C CYS A 8 22.85 1.38 -16.15
N THR A 9 22.41 1.14 -17.38
CA THR A 9 21.91 2.18 -18.28
C THR A 9 20.40 2.07 -18.38
N VAL A 10 19.69 3.15 -18.10
CA VAL A 10 18.22 3.21 -18.15
C VAL A 10 17.79 4.31 -19.12
N ARG A 11 16.76 4.04 -19.92
CA ARG A 11 16.17 5.04 -20.81
C ARG A 11 14.98 5.69 -20.11
N LEU A 12 15.02 7.00 -20.00
CA LEU A 12 13.94 7.81 -19.44
C LEU A 12 13.34 8.68 -20.54
N ASP A 13 12.05 8.94 -20.41
CA ASP A 13 11.39 9.96 -21.22
C ASP A 13 12.07 11.33 -21.04
N ARG A 14 12.14 12.11 -22.11
CA ARG A 14 12.87 13.39 -22.13
C ARG A 14 12.33 14.36 -21.08
N ALA A 15 11.02 14.50 -20.95
CA ALA A 15 10.42 15.42 -19.99
C ALA A 15 10.68 14.96 -18.54
N LYS A 16 10.68 13.65 -18.30
CA LYS A 16 11.02 13.08 -16.98
C LYS A 16 12.48 13.33 -16.63
N TYR A 17 13.39 13.17 -17.58
CA TYR A 17 14.81 13.43 -17.36
C TYR A 17 15.07 14.91 -17.06
N GLU A 18 14.47 15.83 -17.81
CA GLU A 18 14.58 17.27 -17.55
C GLU A 18 14.07 17.64 -16.15
N ARG A 19 12.97 17.03 -15.70
CA ARG A 19 12.47 17.23 -14.33
C ARG A 19 13.45 16.73 -13.27
N ILE A 20 14.12 15.60 -13.50
CA ILE A 20 15.14 15.08 -12.59
C ILE A 20 16.33 16.03 -12.53
N VAL A 21 16.79 16.56 -13.67
CA VAL A 21 17.92 17.51 -13.71
C VAL A 21 17.60 18.79 -12.92
N LEU A 22 16.38 19.31 -13.05
CA LEU A 22 15.91 20.47 -12.27
C LEU A 22 15.96 20.19 -10.76
N LEU A 23 15.39 19.07 -10.33
CA LEU A 23 15.39 18.68 -8.92
C LEU A 23 16.82 18.43 -8.39
N ALA A 24 17.71 17.93 -9.24
CA ALA A 24 19.10 17.68 -8.90
C ALA A 24 19.85 18.99 -8.66
N ALA A 25 19.61 19.99 -9.52
CA ALA A 25 20.16 21.33 -9.38
C ALA A 25 19.62 22.06 -8.13
N GLU A 26 18.34 21.89 -7.80
CA GLU A 26 17.73 22.45 -6.59
C GLU A 26 18.32 21.84 -5.30
N GLY A 27 18.68 20.55 -5.33
CA GLY A 27 19.14 19.78 -4.18
C GLY A 27 20.65 19.61 -4.05
N ASP A 28 21.46 20.30 -4.86
CA ASP A 28 22.93 20.14 -4.95
C ASP A 28 23.38 18.66 -5.03
N CYS A 29 22.68 17.88 -5.85
CA CYS A 29 22.94 16.44 -6.02
C CYS A 29 22.99 16.07 -7.50
N THR A 30 23.45 14.85 -7.82
CA THR A 30 23.45 14.40 -9.21
C THR A 30 22.09 13.82 -9.61
N PRO A 31 21.71 13.87 -10.90
CA PRO A 31 20.54 13.15 -11.41
C PRO A 31 20.55 11.66 -11.03
N SER A 32 21.74 11.04 -10.99
CA SER A 32 21.92 9.66 -10.58
C SER A 32 21.58 9.42 -9.10
N ASP A 33 21.83 10.39 -8.23
CA ASP A 33 21.47 10.29 -6.80
C ASP A 33 19.96 10.33 -6.60
N ILE A 34 19.27 11.21 -7.35
CA ILE A 34 17.80 11.24 -7.36
C ILE A 34 17.22 9.92 -7.86
N ILE A 35 17.75 9.38 -8.95
CA ILE A 35 17.29 8.10 -9.51
C ILE A 35 17.51 6.98 -8.50
N ARG A 36 18.69 6.92 -7.85
CA ARG A 36 18.98 5.92 -6.82
C ARG A 36 18.03 6.04 -5.62
N ALA A 37 17.85 7.25 -5.09
CA ALA A 37 16.94 7.51 -3.98
C ALA A 37 15.48 7.18 -4.31
N ALA A 38 15.04 7.44 -5.55
CA ALA A 38 13.71 7.09 -6.01
C ALA A 38 13.52 5.56 -6.08
N VAL A 39 14.52 4.82 -6.57
CA VAL A 39 14.50 3.36 -6.61
C VAL A 39 14.51 2.80 -5.18
N ASP A 40 15.39 3.29 -4.30
CA ASP A 40 15.46 2.86 -2.90
C ASP A 40 14.12 3.09 -2.20
N ARG A 41 13.52 4.27 -2.40
CA ARG A 41 12.20 4.60 -1.83
C ARG A 41 11.09 3.73 -2.39
N TYR A 42 11.12 3.42 -3.68
CA TYR A 42 10.11 2.56 -4.30
C TYR A 42 10.19 1.13 -3.74
N LEU A 43 11.39 0.57 -3.64
CA LEU A 43 11.63 -0.78 -3.10
C LEU A 43 11.34 -0.86 -1.60
N ALA A 44 11.73 0.14 -0.81
CA ALA A 44 11.37 0.21 0.60
C ALA A 44 9.87 0.41 0.79
N GLY A 45 9.25 1.22 -0.06
CA GLY A 45 7.81 1.52 -0.04
C GLY A 45 6.94 0.30 -0.37
N SER A 46 7.36 -0.56 -1.31
CA SER A 46 6.63 -1.80 -1.61
C SER A 46 6.57 -2.75 -0.42
N ASP A 47 7.65 -2.85 0.36
CA ASP A 47 7.70 -3.70 1.55
C ASP A 47 6.87 -3.13 2.71
N LEU A 48 6.90 -1.81 2.88
CA LEU A 48 6.08 -1.10 3.86
C LEU A 48 4.58 -1.18 3.53
N LEU A 49 4.20 -1.01 2.26
CA LEU A 49 2.81 -1.14 1.83
C LEU A 49 2.33 -2.59 1.97
N ALA A 50 3.10 -3.58 1.55
CA ALA A 50 2.73 -4.99 1.69
C ALA A 50 2.65 -5.44 3.15
N SER A 51 3.52 -4.96 4.03
CA SER A 51 3.44 -5.22 5.48
C SER A 51 2.27 -4.49 6.13
N SER A 52 2.00 -3.24 5.74
CA SER A 52 0.85 -2.46 6.21
C SER A 52 -0.48 -3.09 5.79
N CYS A 53 -0.63 -3.50 4.53
CA CYS A 53 -1.84 -4.18 4.06
C CYS A 53 -2.11 -5.47 4.83
N ARG A 54 -1.08 -6.30 5.06
CA ARG A 54 -1.22 -7.52 5.86
C ARG A 54 -1.58 -7.24 7.32
N ARG A 55 -1.01 -6.18 7.90
CA ARG A 55 -1.35 -5.75 9.26
C ARG A 55 -2.81 -5.26 9.34
N MET A 56 -3.23 -4.43 8.40
CA MET A 56 -4.61 -3.93 8.33
C MET A 56 -5.60 -5.07 8.14
N ALA A 57 -5.30 -6.05 7.26
CA ALA A 57 -6.12 -7.25 7.11
C ALA A 57 -6.26 -8.01 8.44
N ARG A 58 -5.16 -8.24 9.17
CA ARG A 58 -5.21 -8.89 10.49
C ARG A 58 -6.03 -8.12 11.52
N ILE A 59 -5.91 -6.80 11.55
CA ILE A 59 -6.70 -5.95 12.46
C ILE A 59 -8.18 -6.00 12.08
N GLY A 60 -8.49 -5.94 10.78
CA GLY A 60 -9.85 -6.06 10.27
C GLY A 60 -10.48 -7.41 10.65
N GLU A 61 -9.78 -8.51 10.43
CA GLU A 61 -10.24 -9.86 10.84
C GLU A 61 -10.49 -9.95 12.35
N TYR A 62 -9.58 -9.41 13.16
CA TYR A 62 -9.77 -9.36 14.61
C TYR A 62 -11.03 -8.58 15.00
N GLN A 63 -11.27 -7.42 14.38
CA GLN A 63 -12.45 -6.60 14.62
C GLN A 63 -13.74 -7.32 14.18
N HIS A 64 -13.74 -7.95 13.01
CA HIS A 64 -14.87 -8.74 12.54
C HIS A 64 -15.21 -9.88 13.50
N LEU A 65 -14.19 -10.61 13.97
CA LEU A 65 -14.38 -11.71 14.92
C LEU A 65 -14.91 -11.22 16.26
N ALA A 66 -14.35 -10.13 16.80
CA ALA A 66 -14.81 -9.54 18.06
C ALA A 66 -16.27 -9.08 17.96
N LEU A 67 -16.65 -8.43 16.85
CA LEU A 67 -18.02 -7.99 16.63
C LEU A 67 -19.00 -9.17 16.49
N ASP A 68 -18.63 -10.24 15.79
CA ASP A 68 -19.46 -11.43 15.67
C ASP A 68 -19.70 -12.09 17.05
N ILE A 69 -18.67 -12.16 17.91
CA ILE A 69 -18.82 -12.66 19.28
C ILE A 69 -19.77 -11.76 20.08
N ILE A 70 -19.57 -10.44 20.05
CA ILE A 70 -20.43 -9.48 20.77
C ILE A 70 -21.88 -9.57 20.31
N ILE A 71 -22.13 -9.64 18.99
CA ILE A 71 -23.48 -9.76 18.44
C ILE A 71 -24.13 -11.07 18.87
N ARG A 72 -23.40 -12.19 18.82
CA ARG A 72 -23.93 -13.50 19.25
C ARG A 72 -24.28 -13.53 20.72
N GLU A 73 -23.50 -12.87 21.58
CA GLU A 73 -23.73 -12.88 23.02
C GLU A 73 -24.78 -11.86 23.47
N GLN A 74 -24.79 -10.66 22.88
CA GLN A 74 -25.60 -9.54 23.38
C GLN A 74 -26.84 -9.25 22.52
N PHE A 75 -26.80 -9.58 21.23
CA PHE A 75 -27.83 -9.19 20.24
C PHE A 75 -28.09 -10.31 19.21
N PRO A 76 -28.33 -11.57 19.65
CA PRO A 76 -28.40 -12.73 18.75
C PRO A 76 -29.49 -12.60 17.68
N GLU A 77 -30.59 -11.91 17.99
CA GLU A 77 -31.73 -11.69 17.09
C GLU A 77 -31.37 -10.85 15.85
N TYR A 78 -30.28 -10.08 15.88
CA TYR A 78 -29.84 -9.25 14.76
C TYR A 78 -28.86 -9.95 13.83
N ARG A 79 -28.30 -11.11 14.22
CA ARG A 79 -27.24 -11.80 13.48
C ARG A 79 -27.63 -12.07 12.03
N ASP A 80 -28.75 -12.75 11.82
CA ASP A 80 -29.15 -13.19 10.47
C ASP A 80 -29.53 -12.00 9.58
N ARG A 81 -30.10 -10.94 10.17
CA ARG A 81 -30.36 -9.68 9.47
C ARG A 81 -29.08 -8.99 9.03
N LEU A 82 -28.05 -8.98 9.87
CA LEU A 82 -26.75 -8.37 9.55
C LEU A 82 -26.02 -9.15 8.45
N VAL A 83 -26.08 -10.48 8.47
CA VAL A 83 -25.54 -11.32 7.39
C VAL A 83 -26.23 -11.03 6.06
N ALA A 84 -27.58 -11.08 6.03
CA ALA A 84 -28.34 -10.84 4.81
C ALA A 84 -28.13 -9.43 4.23
N GLU A 85 -28.03 -8.40 5.08
CA GLU A 85 -27.74 -7.03 4.64
C GLU A 85 -26.30 -6.87 4.13
N THR A 86 -25.35 -7.62 4.71
CA THR A 86 -23.96 -7.64 4.24
C THR A 86 -23.88 -8.25 2.84
N ASP A 87 -24.51 -9.40 2.62
CA ASP A 87 -24.56 -10.08 1.31
C ASP A 87 -25.17 -9.15 0.25
N ARG A 88 -26.32 -8.53 0.56
CA ARG A 88 -26.98 -7.57 -0.33
C ARG A 88 -26.07 -6.41 -0.73
N ARG A 89 -25.32 -5.84 0.21
CA ARG A 89 -24.41 -4.71 -0.08
C ARG A 89 -23.20 -5.16 -0.89
N LEU A 90 -22.72 -6.36 -0.64
CA LEU A 90 -21.58 -6.92 -1.37
C LEU A 90 -21.95 -7.15 -2.84
N GLU A 91 -23.14 -7.68 -3.12
CA GLU A 91 -23.70 -7.75 -4.48
C GLU A 91 -23.88 -6.36 -5.09
N GLN A 92 -24.48 -5.42 -4.35
CA GLN A 92 -24.80 -4.08 -4.86
C GLN A 92 -23.58 -3.22 -5.22
N PHE A 93 -22.53 -3.27 -4.41
CA PHE A 93 -21.38 -2.34 -4.53
C PHE A 93 -20.10 -3.00 -5.05
N HIS A 94 -19.99 -4.33 -4.97
CA HIS A 94 -18.77 -5.05 -5.30
C HIS A 94 -18.96 -6.15 -6.36
N GLY A 95 -20.20 -6.39 -6.81
CA GLY A 95 -20.51 -7.15 -8.03
C GLY A 95 -19.91 -8.55 -8.05
N ALA A 96 -20.07 -9.28 -6.93
CA ALA A 96 -19.55 -10.63 -6.73
C ALA A 96 -19.72 -11.56 -7.93
#